data_AF-A0A1M6NVD7-F1
#
_entry.id   AF-A0A1M6NVD7-F1
#
_cell.length_a   1.000
_cell.length_b   1.000
_cell.length_c   1.000
_cell.angle_alpha   90.00
_cell.angle_beta   90.00
_cell.angle_gamma   90.00
#
_symmetry.space_group_name_H-M   'P 1'
#
loop_
_entity.id
_entity.type
_entity.pdbx_description
1 polymer ?
#
loop_
_entity_poly.entity_id
_entity_poly.type
_entity_poly.pdbx_seq_one_letter_code
_entity_poly.pdbx_strand_id
1 'polypeptide(L)'
;MKHQHFAFARWTALIVPVCAALSGCMTSTPIWDAHIGEALKSVTQAQIIDPHAAEHAQAAQGVDGKAAASAMNTYDKSFQQPVPTPNAFVIGVGSGGGSQ
;
A
#
# COMPACT_ATOMS: atom_id res chain seq x y z
N MET A 1 28.39 43.76 -38.22
CA MET A 1 28.49 44.12 -36.79
C MET A 1 27.19 44.71 -36.22
N LYS A 2 26.68 45.85 -36.72
CA LYS A 2 25.53 46.58 -36.11
C LYS A 2 24.21 45.79 -36.05
N HIS A 3 23.90 44.98 -37.07
CA HIS A 3 22.68 44.16 -37.11
C HIS A 3 22.63 43.03 -36.07
N GLN A 4 23.79 42.50 -35.66
CA GLN A 4 23.84 41.45 -34.64
C GLN A 4 23.54 42.01 -33.25
N HIS A 5 23.93 43.25 -32.96
CA HIS A 5 23.56 43.93 -31.72
C HIS A 5 22.06 44.21 -31.63
N PHE A 6 21.40 44.57 -32.75
CA PHE A 6 19.96 44.75 -32.78
C PHE A 6 19.20 43.42 -32.62
N ALA A 7 19.70 42.34 -33.22
CA ALA A 7 19.11 41.01 -33.04
C ALA A 7 19.26 40.50 -31.60
N PHE A 8 20.43 40.69 -30.98
CA PHE A 8 20.68 40.33 -29.58
C PHE A 8 19.82 41.17 -28.63
N ALA A 9 19.75 42.49 -28.81
CA ALA A 9 18.94 43.37 -27.99
C ALA A 9 17.45 42.99 -28.03
N ARG A 10 16.97 42.58 -29.21
CA ARG A 10 15.58 42.14 -29.40
C ARG A 10 15.30 40.78 -28.77
N TRP A 11 16.27 39.87 -28.79
CA TRP A 11 16.18 38.58 -28.11
C TRP A 11 16.22 38.74 -26.58
N THR A 12 17.12 39.57 -26.05
CA THR A 12 17.19 39.84 -24.60
C THR A 12 15.92 40.51 -24.08
N ALA A 13 15.29 41.40 -24.87
CA ALA A 13 14.04 42.05 -24.50
C ALA A 13 12.85 41.07 -24.37
N LEU A 14 12.89 39.92 -25.04
CA LEU A 14 11.85 38.89 -24.93
C LEU A 14 12.16 37.84 -23.86
N ILE A 15 13.43 37.49 -23.66
CA ILE A 15 13.82 36.44 -22.71
C ILE A 15 13.71 36.92 -21.25
N VAL A 16 14.13 38.15 -20.95
CA VAL A 16 14.09 38.71 -19.59
C VAL A 16 12.69 38.73 -18.97
N PRO A 17 11.62 39.21 -19.65
CA PRO A 17 10.28 39.21 -19.06
C PRO A 17 9.71 37.79 -18.92
N VAL A 18 10.05 36.86 -19.82
CA VAL A 18 9.64 35.45 -19.70
C VAL A 18 10.29 34.81 -18.48
N CYS A 19 11.60 34.98 -18.28
CA CYS A 19 12.28 34.47 -17.08
C CYS A 19 11.74 35.11 -15.79
N ALA A 20 11.43 36.40 -15.80
CA ALA A 20 10.82 37.08 -14.65
C ALA A 20 9.41 36.56 -14.36
N ALA A 21 8.58 36.33 -15.39
CA ALA A 21 7.25 35.75 -15.22
C ALA A 21 7.30 34.31 -14.69
N LEU A 22 8.26 33.50 -15.14
CA LEU A 22 8.44 32.12 -14.65
C LEU A 22 9.00 32.07 -13.21
N SER A 23 9.76 33.08 -12.77
CA SER A 23 10.27 33.13 -11.40
C SER A 23 9.18 33.29 -10.33
N GLY A 24 7.99 33.75 -10.71
CA GLY A 24 6.81 33.76 -9.83
C GLY A 24 6.14 32.39 -9.66
N CYS A 25 6.30 31.47 -10.63
CA CYS A 25 5.80 30.10 -10.54
C CYS A 25 6.65 29.21 -9.62
N MET A 26 7.88 29.64 -9.30
CA MET A 26 8.78 28.97 -8.35
C MET A 26 9.08 29.91 -7.18
N THR A 27 8.05 30.55 -6.62
CA THR A 27 8.19 31.28 -5.35
C THR A 27 8.59 30.27 -4.28
N SER A 28 9.87 30.29 -3.93
CA SER A 28 10.53 29.34 -3.04
C SER A 28 10.02 29.54 -1.62
N THR A 29 8.82 29.04 -1.34
CA THR A 29 8.27 28.79 0.00
C THR A 29 8.68 29.79 1.10
N PRO A 30 8.74 31.13 0.94
CA PRO A 30 9.40 31.96 1.96
C PRO A 30 8.53 32.04 3.23
N ILE A 31 7.21 32.07 3.01
CA ILE A 31 6.21 31.99 4.07
C ILE A 31 6.14 30.59 4.68
N TRP A 32 6.36 29.56 3.86
CA TRP A 32 6.32 28.15 4.30
C TRP A 32 7.56 27.81 5.11
N ASP A 33 8.75 28.24 4.68
CA ASP A 33 10.04 28.03 5.35
C ASP A 33 10.07 28.71 6.71
N ALA A 34 9.55 29.95 6.79
CA ALA A 34 9.38 30.67 8.06
C ALA A 34 8.42 29.99 9.05
N HIS A 35 7.46 29.20 8.54
CA HIS A 35 6.44 28.52 9.36
C HIS A 35 6.46 27.00 9.17
N ILE A 36 7.61 26.39 8.87
CA ILE A 36 7.71 24.95 8.58
C ILE A 36 7.06 24.11 9.68
N GLY A 37 7.24 24.49 10.95
CA GLY A 37 6.64 23.78 12.07
C GLY A 37 5.10 23.78 12.03
N GLU A 38 4.49 24.92 11.73
CA GLU A 38 3.03 25.05 11.63
C GLU A 38 2.50 24.37 10.36
N ALA A 39 3.19 24.54 9.24
CA ALA A 39 2.87 23.91 7.97
C ALA A 39 2.91 22.38 8.10
N LEU A 40 4.00 21.81 8.64
CA LEU A 40 4.12 20.38 8.90
C LEU A 40 3.03 19.90 9.86
N LYS A 41 2.80 20.60 10.98
CA LYS A 41 1.73 20.24 11.91
C LYS A 41 0.36 20.19 11.21
N SER A 42 0.05 21.17 10.37
CA SER A 42 -1.22 21.22 9.63
C SER A 42 -1.36 20.07 8.64
N VAL A 43 -0.29 19.75 7.89
CA VAL A 43 -0.27 18.67 6.91
C VAL A 43 -0.34 17.31 7.61
N THR A 44 0.40 17.12 8.70
CA THR A 44 0.33 15.89 9.51
C THR A 44 -1.08 15.69 10.06
N GLN A 45 -1.72 16.72 10.59
CA GLN A 45 -3.10 16.60 11.06
C GLN A 45 -4.10 16.29 9.93
N ALA A 46 -3.88 16.83 8.74
CA ALA A 46 -4.68 16.50 7.56
C ALA A 46 -4.45 15.06 7.05
N GLN A 47 -3.32 14.44 7.38
CA GLN A 47 -2.97 13.07 7.00
C GLN A 47 -3.41 12.01 8.02
N ILE A 48 -3.75 12.40 9.25
CA ILE A 48 -4.24 11.48 10.28
C ILE A 48 -5.71 11.17 9.99
N ILE A 49 -5.98 9.91 9.62
CA ILE A 49 -7.32 9.42 9.28
C ILE A 49 -8.20 9.31 10.53
N ASP A 50 -7.64 8.83 11.63
CA ASP A 50 -8.32 8.70 12.92
C ASP A 50 -7.34 8.99 14.07
N PRO A 51 -7.49 10.12 14.79
CA PRO A 51 -6.64 10.48 15.92
C PRO A 51 -6.85 9.60 17.16
N HIS A 52 -7.99 8.90 17.26
CA HIS A 52 -8.33 8.00 18.37
C HIS A 52 -8.30 6.53 17.95
N ALA A 53 -7.57 6.19 16.88
CA ALA A 53 -7.47 4.84 16.36
C ALA A 53 -7.08 3.80 17.42
N ALA A 54 -6.27 4.18 18.41
CA ALA A 54 -5.89 3.29 19.51
C ALA A 54 -7.02 3.01 20.52
N GLU A 55 -7.97 3.95 20.69
CA GLU A 55 -9.11 3.81 21.60
C GLU A 55 -10.26 3.02 20.97
N HIS A 56 -10.36 3.03 19.64
CA HIS A 56 -11.42 2.38 18.88
C HIS A 56 -10.98 1.13 18.12
N ALA A 57 -9.66 0.86 18.04
CA ALA A 57 -9.15 -0.37 17.46
C ALA A 57 -9.76 -1.55 18.21
N GLN A 58 -10.54 -2.37 17.49
CA GLN A 58 -10.95 -3.64 18.03
C GLN A 58 -9.69 -4.43 18.36
N ALA A 59 -9.61 -4.94 19.59
CA ALA A 59 -8.53 -5.85 19.97
C ALA A 59 -8.46 -6.95 18.92
N ALA A 60 -7.27 -7.14 18.33
CA ALA A 60 -7.07 -8.17 17.31
C ALA A 60 -7.66 -9.48 17.85
N GLN A 61 -8.50 -10.16 17.05
CA GLN A 61 -9.05 -11.46 17.42
C GLN A 61 -7.89 -12.42 17.70
N GLY A 62 -7.58 -12.62 18.98
CA GLY A 62 -6.61 -13.61 19.43
C GLY A 62 -7.18 -15.00 19.22
N VAL A 63 -6.29 -15.97 19.02
CA VAL A 63 -6.65 -17.39 19.08
C VAL A 63 -6.80 -17.79 20.55
N ASP A 64 -7.87 -18.52 20.88
CA ASP A 64 -8.01 -19.09 22.22
C ASP A 64 -6.95 -20.17 22.48
N GLY A 65 -6.51 -20.30 23.72
CA GLY A 65 -5.42 -21.22 24.07
C GLY A 65 -5.72 -22.69 23.74
N LYS A 66 -7.00 -23.11 23.73
CA LYS A 66 -7.38 -24.48 23.38
C LYS A 66 -7.31 -24.69 21.86
N ALA A 67 -7.73 -23.72 21.06
CA ALA A 67 -7.58 -23.75 19.61
C ALA A 67 -6.10 -23.72 19.20
N ALA A 68 -5.25 -22.92 19.87
CA ALA A 68 -3.81 -22.95 19.64
C ALA A 68 -3.23 -24.34 19.93
N ALA A 69 -3.58 -24.94 21.07
CA ALA A 69 -3.12 -26.26 21.45
C ALA A 69 -3.63 -27.35 20.50
N SER A 70 -4.89 -27.29 20.08
CA SER A 70 -5.48 -28.26 19.15
C SER A 70 -4.88 -28.15 17.74
N ALA A 71 -4.59 -26.93 17.27
CA ALA A 71 -3.91 -26.70 16.02
C ALA A 71 -2.52 -27.35 16.02
N MET A 72 -1.76 -27.16 17.11
CA MET A 72 -0.41 -27.73 17.22
C MET A 72 -0.42 -29.26 17.33
N ASN A 73 -1.38 -29.83 18.07
CA ASN A 73 -1.59 -31.27 18.14
C ASN A 73 -2.02 -31.88 16.79
N THR A 74 -2.84 -31.17 16.02
CA THR A 74 -3.28 -31.64 14.69
C THR A 74 -2.12 -31.58 13.69
N TYR A 75 -1.30 -30.53 13.78
CA TYR A 75 -0.08 -30.41 12.99
C TYR A 75 0.87 -31.59 13.26
N ASP A 76 1.16 -31.90 14.52
CA ASP A 76 2.02 -33.04 14.89
C ASP A 76 1.47 -34.37 14.34
N LYS A 77 0.17 -34.62 14.54
CA LYS A 77 -0.49 -35.85 14.05
C LYS A 77 -0.46 -36.00 12.53
N SER A 78 -0.45 -34.90 11.78
CA SER A 78 -0.40 -34.94 10.31
C SER A 78 0.87 -35.61 9.78
N PHE A 79 1.97 -35.57 10.54
CA PHE A 79 3.22 -36.26 10.18
C PHE A 79 3.26 -37.71 10.64
N GLN A 80 2.38 -38.11 11.55
CA GLN A 80 2.28 -39.48 12.05
C GLN A 80 1.22 -40.30 11.32
N GLN A 81 0.29 -39.67 10.60
CA GLN A 81 -0.74 -40.37 9.85
C GLN A 81 -0.13 -41.09 8.63
N PRO A 82 -0.31 -42.42 8.51
CA PRO A 82 0.04 -43.13 7.28
C PRO A 82 -0.74 -42.53 6.11
N VAL A 83 -0.08 -42.34 4.96
CA VAL A 83 -0.76 -41.92 3.72
C VAL A 83 -1.89 -42.90 3.45
N PRO A 84 -3.16 -42.46 3.37
CA PRO A 84 -4.27 -43.34 3.04
C PRO A 84 -3.97 -43.99 1.70
N THR A 85 -3.79 -45.31 1.68
CA THR A 85 -3.66 -46.07 0.44
C THR A 85 -4.98 -45.93 -0.33
N PRO A 86 -4.98 -45.33 -1.53
CA PRO A 86 -6.19 -45.29 -2.34
C PRO A 86 -6.63 -46.74 -2.61
N ASN A 87 -7.86 -47.08 -2.22
CA ASN A 87 -8.39 -48.42 -2.42
C ASN A 87 -8.47 -48.67 -3.94
N ALA A 88 -7.60 -49.53 -4.47
CA ALA A 88 -7.57 -49.88 -5.90
C ALA A 88 -8.80 -50.71 -6.37
N PHE A 89 -9.76 -51.01 -5.47
CA PHE A 89 -10.92 -51.87 -5.71
C PHE A 89 -12.20 -51.13 -6.14
N VAL A 90 -12.11 -49.91 -6.67
CA VAL A 90 -13.26 -49.21 -7.27
C VAL A 90 -13.55 -49.62 -8.73
N ILE A 91 -12.91 -50.66 -9.25
CA ILE A 91 -13.23 -51.22 -10.57
C ILE A 91 -14.24 -52.38 -10.41
N GLY A 92 -15.52 -52.01 -10.53
CA GLY A 92 -16.56 -52.83 -11.16
C GLY A 92 -17.13 -54.02 -10.39
N VAL A 93 -18.21 -53.80 -9.62
CA VAL A 93 -19.28 -54.81 -9.48
C VAL A 93 -20.62 -54.10 -9.62
N GLY A 94 -21.32 -54.41 -10.72
CA GLY A 94 -22.62 -53.86 -11.04
C GLY A 94 -23.69 -54.29 -10.03
N SER A 95 -24.56 -53.34 -9.68
CA SER A 95 -25.81 -53.57 -8.98
C SER A 95 -26.74 -54.43 -9.85
N GLY A 96 -26.68 -55.75 -9.70
CA GLY A 96 -27.68 -56.70 -10.19
C GLY A 96 -28.60 -57.08 -9.04
N GLY A 97 -29.83 -56.55 -9.06
CA GLY A 97 -30.84 -56.79 -8.03
C GLY A 97 -31.17 -58.27 -7.86
N GLY A 98 -31.13 -58.73 -6.60
CA GLY A 98 -31.61 -60.06 -6.22
C GLY A 98 -33.12 -60.04 -6.02
N SER A 99 -33.83 -60.74 -6.89
CA SER A 99 -35.15 -61.30 -6.62
C SER A 99 -35.02 -62.48 -5.66
N GLN A 100 -35.51 -62.33 -4.43
CA GLN A 100 -36.19 -63.33 -3.59
C GLN A 100 -36.53 -62.72 -2.23
#